data_AF-A0AA40IRQ8-F1
#
_entry.id   AF-A0AA40IRQ8-F1
#
_cell.length_a   1.000
_cell.length_b   1.000
_cell.length_c   1.000
_cell.angle_alpha   90.00
_cell.angle_beta   90.00
_cell.angle_gamma   90.00
#
_symmetry.space_group_name_H-M   'P 1'
#
loop_
_entity.id
_entity.type
_entity.pdbx_description
1 polymer ?
#
loop_
_entity_poly.entity_id
_entity_poly.type
_entity_poly.pdbx_seq_one_letter_code
_entity_poly.pdbx_strand_id
1 'polypeptide(L)'
;MSEQFYTILTSIGKAKIANASALGKKLNLIKFQLGDGGGSYYNPTEEQIELKNKVWEGNINSISVDENNPNWIVIQAIIPSDIGGFMIREAAILDDEENLIAIGKYPETYKPVASNGSTKDLTINMILEISNLSNITLKVDPSVIIATQKDIKSLEKKLGDIKIPVTSVNSKTGAIELKAKDIKAEDGTNLEKFKEDINSQYEEKTKQIEDIKAKNKFQNITIHINTENGNDDNGGLREEEAIKTIERLNQILALYTHLKEITLHVYGNNPEFCLVLEDFKHTIVNLHKNKIRKIFLKDCVDVKIIGGNKSEVGWVECYRSYSRIEDIKIYDRGSGYLYEENGFATNSAFSIFDSTLYLKNITLTGKCDTIVDAFESTVFLLEGIKGNDVKHWFTNNHSNNNHFASLYFTNEYSNVIDVKYTISKFETIKNGGEYTE
;
A
#
# COMPACT_ATOMS: atom_id res chain seq x y z
N MET A 1 -35.79 -74.69 40.02
CA MET A 1 -36.71 -73.54 39.79
C MET A 1 -36.03 -72.63 38.78
N SER A 2 -36.74 -72.14 37.78
CA SER A 2 -36.19 -71.12 36.87
C SER A 2 -35.86 -69.88 37.69
N GLU A 3 -34.63 -69.39 37.61
CA GLU A 3 -34.31 -68.07 38.14
C GLU A 3 -35.15 -67.03 37.37
N GLN A 4 -35.81 -66.15 38.11
CA GLN A 4 -36.55 -65.01 37.55
C GLN A 4 -35.69 -63.76 37.69
N PHE A 5 -35.62 -62.99 36.60
CA PHE A 5 -34.87 -61.74 36.52
C PHE A 5 -35.85 -60.60 36.42
N TYR A 6 -35.63 -59.58 37.22
CA TYR A 6 -36.57 -58.48 37.40
C TYR A 6 -35.84 -57.26 37.93
N THR A 7 -36.47 -56.10 37.76
CA THR A 7 -36.04 -54.84 38.32
C THR A 7 -37.06 -54.37 39.34
N ILE A 8 -36.59 -53.87 40.48
CA ILE A 8 -37.42 -53.20 41.48
C ILE A 8 -36.96 -51.76 41.67
N LEU A 9 -37.90 -50.90 42.04
CA LEU A 9 -37.61 -49.56 42.54
C LEU A 9 -37.30 -49.63 44.03
N THR A 10 -36.24 -48.95 44.45
CA THR A 10 -35.94 -48.79 45.88
C THR A 10 -36.96 -47.87 46.55
N SER A 11 -37.02 -47.88 47.88
CA SER A 11 -37.87 -46.94 48.63
C SER A 11 -37.51 -45.49 48.31
N ILE A 12 -36.22 -45.19 48.12
CA ILE A 12 -35.73 -43.86 47.71
C ILE A 12 -36.20 -43.54 46.28
N GLY A 13 -36.05 -44.48 45.34
CA GLY A 13 -36.47 -44.32 43.96
C GLY A 13 -37.97 -44.07 43.83
N LYS A 14 -38.81 -44.84 44.53
CA LYS A 14 -40.26 -44.63 44.58
C LYS A 14 -40.61 -43.23 45.09
N ALA A 15 -39.98 -42.79 46.18
CA ALA A 15 -40.22 -41.46 46.75
C ALA A 15 -39.81 -40.34 45.79
N LYS A 16 -38.65 -40.46 45.13
CA LYS A 16 -38.17 -39.47 44.16
C LYS A 16 -39.04 -39.42 42.90
N ILE A 17 -39.47 -40.57 42.39
CA ILE A 17 -40.40 -40.67 41.26
C ILE A 17 -41.76 -40.04 41.61
N ALA A 18 -42.31 -40.33 42.80
CA ALA A 18 -43.57 -39.75 43.26
C ALA A 18 -43.47 -38.22 43.41
N ASN A 19 -42.40 -37.71 44.02
CA ASN A 19 -42.15 -36.28 44.17
C ASN A 19 -41.96 -35.56 42.84
N ALA A 20 -41.23 -36.17 41.91
CA ALA A 20 -41.05 -35.65 40.55
C ALA A 20 -42.40 -35.52 39.84
N SER A 21 -43.24 -36.55 39.92
CA SER A 21 -44.59 -36.56 39.33
C SER A 21 -45.54 -35.54 39.97
N ALA A 22 -45.47 -35.33 41.30
CA ALA A 22 -46.35 -34.40 42.01
C ALA A 22 -45.98 -32.93 41.79
N LEU A 23 -44.68 -32.62 41.70
CA LEU A 23 -44.16 -31.25 41.61
C LEU A 23 -43.82 -30.82 40.17
N GLY A 24 -44.03 -31.69 39.18
CA GLY A 24 -43.60 -31.45 37.80
C GLY A 24 -42.09 -31.28 37.65
N LYS A 25 -41.31 -31.84 38.59
CA LYS A 25 -39.85 -31.78 38.61
C LYS A 25 -39.26 -32.91 37.77
N LYS A 26 -38.05 -32.69 37.25
CA LYS A 26 -37.32 -33.67 36.45
C LYS A 26 -36.50 -34.58 37.36
N LEU A 27 -36.52 -35.88 37.10
CA LEU A 27 -35.63 -36.85 37.75
C LEU A 27 -34.49 -37.15 36.77
N ASN A 28 -33.27 -36.76 37.10
CA ASN A 28 -32.10 -37.00 36.27
C ASN A 28 -31.46 -38.31 36.70
N LEU A 29 -31.34 -39.27 35.77
CA LEU A 29 -30.62 -40.51 36.00
C LEU A 29 -29.29 -40.41 35.27
N ILE A 30 -28.18 -40.58 35.99
CA ILE A 30 -26.85 -40.32 35.41
C ILE A 30 -25.95 -41.54 35.37
N LYS A 31 -26.02 -42.42 36.39
CA LYS A 31 -25.07 -43.52 36.56
C LYS A 31 -25.75 -44.87 36.42
N PHE A 32 -25.05 -45.79 35.77
CA PHE A 32 -25.38 -47.19 35.65
C PHE A 32 -24.28 -48.00 36.34
N GLN A 33 -24.63 -48.79 37.33
CA GLN A 33 -23.72 -49.66 38.04
C GLN A 33 -24.03 -51.13 37.74
N LEU A 34 -22.98 -51.95 37.75
CA LEU A 34 -23.06 -53.41 37.60
C LEU A 34 -22.29 -54.07 38.72
N GLY A 35 -22.79 -55.21 39.17
CA GLY A 35 -22.19 -56.00 40.23
C GLY A 35 -22.25 -57.48 39.95
N ASP A 36 -21.44 -58.25 40.68
CA ASP A 36 -21.38 -59.71 40.57
C ASP A 36 -22.20 -60.43 41.66
N GLY A 37 -22.91 -59.69 42.52
CA GLY A 37 -23.74 -60.21 43.61
C GLY A 37 -22.94 -60.81 44.79
N GLY A 38 -21.64 -60.56 44.86
CA GLY A 38 -20.73 -61.21 45.80
C GLY A 38 -20.45 -62.66 45.41
N GLY A 39 -20.48 -62.97 44.11
CA GLY A 39 -20.21 -64.30 43.56
C GLY A 39 -21.42 -65.21 43.38
N SER A 40 -22.62 -64.83 43.86
CA SER A 40 -23.85 -65.62 43.73
C SER A 40 -25.08 -64.74 43.53
N TYR A 41 -26.18 -65.32 43.00
CA TYR A 41 -27.45 -64.62 42.98
C TYR A 41 -27.98 -64.32 44.39
N TYR A 42 -28.75 -63.25 44.48
CA TYR A 42 -29.57 -62.91 45.63
C TYR A 42 -30.86 -62.25 45.13
N ASN A 43 -31.81 -62.02 46.03
CA ASN A 43 -33.03 -61.28 45.72
C ASN A 43 -32.86 -59.84 46.21
N PRO A 44 -32.88 -58.85 45.30
CA PRO A 44 -32.81 -57.45 45.71
C PRO A 44 -33.97 -57.04 46.61
N THR A 45 -33.74 -56.09 47.52
CA THR A 45 -34.77 -55.52 48.40
C THR A 45 -34.93 -54.02 48.15
N GLU A 46 -36.09 -53.47 48.52
CA GLU A 46 -36.40 -52.06 48.26
C GLU A 46 -35.57 -51.11 49.13
N GLU A 47 -35.09 -51.59 50.28
CA GLU A 47 -34.30 -50.82 51.25
C GLU A 47 -32.83 -50.69 50.85
N GLN A 48 -32.40 -51.33 49.77
CA GLN A 48 -31.01 -51.23 49.31
C GLN A 48 -30.67 -49.80 48.89
N ILE A 49 -29.49 -49.38 49.31
CA ILE A 49 -28.88 -48.09 48.95
C ILE A 49 -27.67 -48.25 48.03
N GLU A 50 -27.16 -49.48 47.89
CA GLU A 50 -26.03 -49.83 47.02
C GLU A 50 -26.12 -51.28 46.53
N LEU A 51 -25.34 -51.61 45.49
CA LEU A 51 -25.15 -52.99 45.02
C LEU A 51 -24.38 -53.82 46.05
N LYS A 52 -24.62 -55.13 46.07
CA LYS A 52 -23.97 -56.04 47.02
C LYS A 52 -22.45 -56.14 46.76
N ASN A 53 -22.03 -56.16 45.50
CA ASN A 53 -20.63 -56.01 45.13
C ASN A 53 -20.50 -55.36 43.75
N LYS A 54 -20.16 -54.07 43.72
CA LYS A 54 -19.97 -53.30 42.49
C LYS A 54 -18.68 -53.69 41.78
N VAL A 55 -18.80 -54.08 40.50
CA VAL A 55 -17.65 -54.41 39.64
C VAL A 55 -17.45 -53.40 38.51
N TRP A 56 -18.47 -52.61 38.17
CA TRP A 56 -18.38 -51.58 37.14
C TRP A 56 -19.36 -50.44 37.41
N GLU A 57 -18.96 -49.23 36.99
CA GLU A 57 -19.79 -48.03 36.99
C GLU A 57 -19.50 -47.25 35.71
N GLY A 58 -20.55 -46.73 35.08
CA GLY A 58 -20.44 -45.85 33.93
C GLY A 58 -21.66 -44.95 33.82
N ASN A 59 -21.64 -44.07 32.83
CA ASN A 59 -22.77 -43.21 32.55
C ASN A 59 -23.88 -43.97 31.82
N ILE A 60 -25.11 -43.56 32.04
CA ILE A 60 -26.25 -44.04 31.26
C ILE A 60 -26.07 -43.56 29.81
N ASN A 61 -26.12 -44.47 28.86
CA ASN A 61 -25.94 -44.17 27.43
C ASN A 61 -27.25 -43.69 26.79
N SER A 62 -28.37 -44.34 27.10
CA SER A 62 -29.68 -43.92 26.60
C SER A 62 -30.80 -44.28 27.58
N ILE A 63 -31.84 -43.44 27.56
CA ILE A 63 -33.09 -43.66 28.26
C ILE A 63 -34.20 -43.48 27.22
N SER A 64 -35.01 -44.52 27.02
CA SER A 64 -36.10 -44.49 26.04
C SER A 64 -37.33 -45.20 26.59
N VAL A 65 -38.52 -44.76 26.19
CA VAL A 65 -39.76 -45.51 26.42
C VAL A 65 -39.83 -46.65 25.41
N ASP A 66 -40.22 -47.84 25.86
CA ASP A 66 -40.41 -49.00 24.99
C ASP A 66 -41.52 -48.72 23.95
N GLU A 67 -41.28 -49.07 22.69
CA GLU A 67 -42.19 -48.77 21.59
C GLU A 67 -43.53 -49.54 21.72
N ASN A 68 -43.52 -50.71 22.37
CA ASN A 68 -44.71 -51.55 22.52
C ASN A 68 -45.38 -51.37 23.89
N ASN A 69 -44.63 -50.91 24.89
CA ASN A 69 -45.08 -50.77 26.28
C ASN A 69 -44.82 -49.35 26.76
N PRO A 70 -45.79 -48.43 26.66
CA PRO A 70 -45.59 -47.03 26.97
C PRO A 70 -45.32 -46.75 28.46
N ASN A 71 -45.42 -47.75 29.35
CA ASN A 71 -45.11 -47.70 30.77
C ASN A 71 -43.70 -48.23 31.12
N TRP A 72 -42.96 -48.75 30.13
CA TRP A 72 -41.63 -49.30 30.32
C TRP A 72 -40.58 -48.31 29.84
N ILE A 73 -39.63 -48.01 30.72
CA ILE A 73 -38.43 -47.26 30.38
C ILE A 73 -37.29 -48.25 30.24
N VAL A 74 -36.66 -48.25 29.07
CA VAL A 74 -35.42 -48.97 28.81
C VAL A 74 -34.27 -48.01 29.08
N ILE A 75 -33.45 -48.36 30.06
CA ILE A 75 -32.21 -47.66 30.40
C ILE A 75 -31.05 -48.52 29.94
N GLN A 76 -30.17 -47.93 29.14
CA GLN A 76 -29.06 -48.64 28.53
C GLN A 76 -27.72 -48.06 28.98
N ALA A 77 -26.76 -48.95 29.19
CA ALA A 77 -25.35 -48.60 29.34
C ALA A 77 -24.49 -49.45 28.39
N ILE A 78 -23.36 -48.89 27.98
CA ILE A 78 -22.39 -49.57 27.12
C ILE A 78 -21.10 -49.72 27.93
N ILE A 79 -20.67 -50.97 28.09
CA ILE A 79 -19.36 -51.30 28.68
C ILE A 79 -18.36 -51.39 27.52
N PRO A 80 -17.34 -50.50 27.49
CA PRO A 80 -16.29 -50.52 26.48
C PRO A 80 -15.54 -51.87 26.40
N SER A 81 -14.96 -52.14 25.23
CA SER A 81 -14.23 -53.38 24.96
C SER A 81 -12.94 -53.57 25.79
N ASP A 82 -12.32 -52.51 26.27
CA ASP A 82 -11.10 -52.50 27.11
C ASP A 82 -11.38 -52.79 28.60
N ILE A 83 -12.64 -52.66 29.03
CA ILE A 83 -13.07 -52.93 30.41
C ILE A 83 -13.79 -54.28 30.48
N GLY A 84 -13.33 -55.19 31.35
CA GLY A 84 -13.90 -56.52 31.51
C GLY A 84 -13.18 -57.38 32.53
N GLY A 85 -13.40 -58.69 32.47
CA GLY A 85 -12.83 -59.67 33.39
C GLY A 85 -13.72 -60.01 34.59
N PHE A 86 -14.99 -59.61 34.57
CA PHE A 86 -15.94 -59.80 35.67
C PHE A 86 -17.27 -60.41 35.22
N MET A 87 -18.00 -60.99 36.18
CA MET A 87 -19.36 -61.47 36.00
C MET A 87 -20.36 -60.40 36.40
N ILE A 88 -21.46 -60.31 35.67
CA ILE A 88 -22.58 -59.41 35.96
C ILE A 88 -23.76 -60.25 36.44
N ARG A 89 -24.30 -59.95 37.61
CA ARG A 89 -25.49 -60.59 38.20
C ARG A 89 -26.47 -59.60 38.83
N GLU A 90 -26.05 -58.36 39.01
CA GLU A 90 -26.88 -57.27 39.50
C GLU A 90 -26.58 -55.99 38.71
N ALA A 91 -27.60 -55.14 38.60
CA ALA A 91 -27.50 -53.86 37.92
C ALA A 91 -28.22 -52.79 38.75
N ALA A 92 -27.74 -51.56 38.72
CA ALA A 92 -28.29 -50.45 39.49
C ALA A 92 -28.32 -49.15 38.68
N ILE A 93 -29.31 -48.31 38.96
CA ILE A 93 -29.49 -46.99 38.36
C ILE A 93 -29.46 -45.94 39.46
N LEU A 94 -28.65 -44.90 39.28
CA LEU A 94 -28.52 -43.82 40.26
C LEU A 94 -28.83 -42.46 39.62
N ASP A 95 -29.33 -41.56 40.47
CA ASP A 95 -29.58 -40.17 40.11
C ASP A 95 -28.35 -39.27 40.28
N ASP A 96 -28.54 -37.98 39.98
CA ASP A 96 -27.51 -36.93 40.05
C ASP A 96 -27.00 -36.63 41.47
N GLU A 97 -27.74 -37.07 42.48
CA GLU A 97 -27.38 -37.00 43.89
C GLU A 97 -26.82 -38.34 44.41
N GLU A 98 -26.44 -39.27 43.52
CA GLU A 98 -25.90 -40.61 43.81
C GLU A 98 -26.86 -41.53 44.61
N ASN A 99 -28.17 -41.29 44.53
CA ASN A 99 -29.14 -42.16 45.18
C ASN A 99 -29.51 -43.34 44.29
N LEU A 100 -29.54 -44.54 44.88
CA LEU A 100 -29.98 -45.74 44.19
C LEU A 100 -31.49 -45.67 43.91
N ILE A 101 -31.87 -45.52 42.65
CA ILE A 101 -33.26 -45.41 42.21
C ILE A 101 -33.87 -46.78 41.95
N ALA A 102 -33.11 -47.64 41.29
CA ALA A 102 -33.57 -48.97 40.90
C ALA A 102 -32.44 -49.98 40.99
N ILE A 103 -32.82 -51.22 41.31
CA ILE A 103 -31.91 -52.36 41.35
C ILE A 103 -32.54 -53.55 40.64
N GLY A 104 -31.74 -54.23 39.83
CA GLY A 104 -32.15 -55.36 39.02
C GLY A 104 -31.36 -56.62 39.35
N LYS A 105 -32.08 -57.73 39.51
CA LYS A 105 -31.50 -59.07 39.46
C LYS A 105 -31.26 -59.40 37.99
N TYR A 106 -30.00 -59.49 37.59
CA TYR A 106 -29.60 -59.57 36.19
C TYR A 106 -29.13 -60.98 35.82
N PRO A 107 -29.45 -61.49 34.61
CA PRO A 107 -28.92 -62.77 34.15
C PRO A 107 -27.40 -62.80 34.14
N GLU A 108 -26.81 -63.87 34.66
CA GLU A 108 -25.35 -64.05 34.69
C GLU A 108 -24.75 -63.84 33.31
N THR A 109 -23.95 -62.79 33.18
CA THR A 109 -23.35 -62.37 31.93
C THR A 109 -21.87 -62.12 32.15
N TYR A 110 -21.01 -62.84 31.42
CA TYR A 110 -19.57 -62.61 31.46
C TYR A 110 -19.16 -61.49 30.50
N LYS A 111 -18.45 -60.48 31.02
CA LYS A 111 -17.77 -59.49 30.18
C LYS A 111 -16.29 -59.87 30.04
N PRO A 112 -15.82 -60.36 28.88
CA PRO A 112 -14.40 -60.64 28.67
C PRO A 112 -13.58 -59.35 28.61
N VAL A 113 -12.30 -59.47 28.94
CA VAL A 113 -11.25 -58.44 28.75
C VAL A 113 -10.40 -58.78 27.53
N ALA A 114 -9.82 -57.77 26.87
CA ALA A 114 -9.06 -57.92 25.62
C ALA A 114 -7.93 -58.97 25.67
N SER A 115 -7.28 -59.15 26.83
CA SER A 115 -6.25 -60.17 27.04
C SER A 115 -6.73 -61.60 26.83
N ASN A 116 -8.05 -61.84 26.87
CA ASN A 116 -8.66 -63.15 26.68
C ASN A 116 -8.93 -63.47 25.19
N GLY A 117 -8.37 -62.68 24.26
CA GLY A 117 -8.47 -62.92 22.81
C GLY A 117 -9.83 -62.58 22.19
N SER A 118 -10.70 -61.91 22.94
CA SER A 118 -12.01 -61.45 22.46
C SER A 118 -12.30 -60.05 22.99
N THR A 119 -12.55 -59.10 22.08
CA THR A 119 -12.94 -57.73 22.40
C THR A 119 -14.32 -57.46 21.81
N LYS A 120 -15.31 -57.22 22.66
CA LYS A 120 -16.63 -56.73 22.28
C LYS A 120 -17.10 -55.70 23.29
N ASP A 121 -17.72 -54.64 22.79
CA ASP A 121 -18.54 -53.76 23.61
C ASP A 121 -19.78 -54.55 24.06
N LEU A 122 -20.15 -54.42 25.34
CA LEU A 122 -21.32 -55.09 25.89
C LEU A 122 -22.37 -54.05 26.24
N THR A 123 -23.52 -54.13 25.57
CA THR A 123 -24.68 -53.30 25.85
C THR A 123 -25.55 -53.99 26.91
N ILE A 124 -25.76 -53.32 28.04
CA ILE A 124 -26.65 -53.78 29.11
C ILE A 124 -27.90 -52.91 29.11
N ASN A 125 -29.07 -53.55 29.19
CA ASN A 125 -30.36 -52.88 29.28
C ASN A 125 -31.03 -53.23 30.61
N MET A 126 -31.52 -52.23 31.33
CA MET A 126 -32.42 -52.39 32.45
C MET A 126 -33.78 -51.82 32.08
N ILE A 127 -34.85 -52.57 32.37
CA ILE A 127 -36.22 -52.12 32.14
C ILE A 127 -36.82 -51.71 33.48
N LEU A 128 -37.38 -50.50 33.53
CA LEU A 128 -38.13 -49.96 34.66
C LEU A 128 -39.59 -49.81 34.26
N GLU A 129 -40.49 -50.32 35.10
CA GLU A 129 -41.93 -50.12 34.94
C GLU A 129 -42.39 -48.98 35.84
N ILE A 130 -43.04 -47.96 35.25
CA ILE A 130 -43.61 -46.83 35.99
C ILE A 130 -45.08 -46.67 35.59
N SER A 131 -45.95 -46.55 36.59
CA SER A 131 -47.41 -46.52 36.39
C SER A 131 -47.93 -45.27 35.67
N ASN A 132 -47.16 -44.17 35.61
CA ASN A 132 -47.53 -42.96 34.88
C ASN A 132 -46.29 -42.15 34.44
N LEU A 133 -45.99 -42.19 33.14
CA LEU A 133 -44.84 -41.49 32.55
C LEU A 133 -45.13 -40.06 32.09
N SER A 134 -46.40 -39.64 32.11
CA SER A 134 -46.86 -38.35 31.58
C SER A 134 -46.17 -37.14 32.23
N ASN A 135 -45.70 -37.29 33.47
CA ASN A 135 -45.16 -36.20 34.29
C ASN A 135 -43.65 -36.32 34.57
N ILE A 136 -42.95 -37.29 33.97
CA ILE A 136 -41.53 -37.53 34.25
C ILE A 136 -40.71 -37.22 33.00
N THR A 137 -39.89 -36.17 33.06
CA THR A 137 -38.86 -35.93 32.05
C THR A 137 -37.55 -36.55 32.51
N LEU A 138 -37.18 -37.69 31.92
CA LEU A 138 -35.87 -38.31 32.13
C LEU A 138 -34.87 -37.70 31.15
N LYS A 139 -33.69 -37.31 31.65
CA LYS A 139 -32.60 -36.79 30.84
C LYS A 139 -31.34 -37.61 31.06
N VAL A 140 -30.59 -37.79 29.98
CA VAL A 140 -29.23 -38.32 29.98
C VAL A 140 -28.27 -37.13 29.85
N ASP A 141 -27.11 -37.19 30.50
CA ASP A 141 -26.02 -36.23 30.28
C ASP A 141 -25.40 -36.44 28.88
N PRO A 142 -25.45 -35.46 27.97
CA PRO A 142 -24.94 -35.60 26.61
C PRO A 142 -23.41 -35.67 26.50
N SER A 143 -22.67 -35.41 27.59
CA SER A 143 -21.21 -35.26 27.55
C SER A 143 -20.45 -36.58 27.34
N VAL A 144 -21.11 -37.73 27.54
CA VAL A 144 -20.47 -39.07 27.49
C VAL A 144 -21.40 -40.13 26.86
N ILE A 145 -22.01 -39.82 25.73
CA ILE A 145 -22.86 -40.77 24.98
C ILE A 145 -22.05 -41.39 23.84
N ILE A 146 -22.09 -42.73 23.74
CA ILE A 146 -21.57 -43.47 22.61
C ILE A 146 -22.73 -43.73 21.63
N ALA A 147 -22.60 -43.19 20.41
CA ALA A 147 -23.58 -43.43 19.35
C ALA A 147 -23.46 -44.87 18.83
N THR A 148 -24.53 -45.66 18.92
CA THR A 148 -24.58 -46.98 18.30
C THR A 148 -24.88 -46.86 16.79
N GLN A 149 -24.55 -47.88 16.00
CA GLN A 149 -24.94 -47.91 14.58
C GLN A 149 -26.47 -47.81 14.39
N LYS A 150 -27.27 -48.29 15.36
CA LYS A 150 -28.72 -48.15 15.35
C LYS A 150 -29.13 -46.69 15.51
N ASP A 151 -28.42 -45.94 16.36
CA ASP A 151 -28.66 -44.50 16.56
C ASP A 151 -28.30 -43.70 15.31
N ILE A 152 -27.20 -44.06 14.63
CA ILE A 152 -26.82 -43.46 13.35
C ILE A 152 -27.88 -43.72 12.28
N LYS A 153 -28.36 -44.97 12.14
CA LYS A 153 -29.44 -45.30 11.18
C LYS A 153 -30.77 -44.61 11.51
N SER A 154 -31.08 -44.45 12.79
CA SER A 154 -32.26 -43.72 13.25
C SER A 154 -32.13 -42.22 12.97
N LEU A 155 -30.94 -41.65 13.16
CA LEU A 155 -30.60 -40.28 12.78
C LEU A 155 -30.67 -40.09 11.27
N GLU A 156 -30.12 -40.99 10.46
CA GLU A 156 -30.22 -40.96 8.99
C GLU A 156 -31.67 -40.98 8.52
N LYS A 157 -32.51 -41.83 9.13
CA LYS A 157 -33.94 -41.90 8.84
C LYS A 157 -34.66 -40.59 9.23
N LYS A 158 -34.34 -40.01 10.39
CA LYS A 158 -34.90 -38.72 10.83
C LYS A 158 -34.39 -37.54 9.99
N LEU A 159 -33.13 -37.55 9.56
CA LEU A 159 -32.50 -36.55 8.69
C LEU A 159 -33.03 -36.61 7.26
N GLY A 160 -33.34 -37.80 6.75
CA GLY A 160 -33.99 -37.99 5.44
C GLY A 160 -35.39 -37.37 5.34
N ASP A 161 -36.06 -37.20 6.49
CA ASP A 161 -37.39 -36.60 6.59
C ASP A 161 -37.35 -35.11 7.03
N ILE A 162 -36.17 -34.50 7.22
CA ILE A 162 -36.07 -33.04 7.44
C ILE A 162 -36.23 -32.31 6.11
N LYS A 163 -37.47 -31.99 5.77
CA LYS A 163 -37.79 -30.94 4.79
C LYS A 163 -37.91 -29.60 5.51
N ILE A 164 -36.85 -28.79 5.49
CA ILE A 164 -36.98 -27.34 5.65
C ILE A 164 -37.17 -26.80 4.22
N PRO A 165 -38.39 -26.45 3.78
CA PRO A 165 -38.56 -25.94 2.44
C PRO A 165 -37.98 -24.52 2.39
N VAL A 166 -36.81 -24.35 1.80
CA VAL A 166 -36.47 -23.09 1.16
C VAL A 166 -37.23 -23.08 -0.15
N THR A 167 -38.47 -22.57 -0.13
CA THR A 167 -39.40 -22.63 -1.28
C THR A 167 -38.90 -21.84 -2.48
N SER A 168 -38.03 -20.84 -2.29
CA SER A 168 -37.24 -20.22 -3.36
C SER A 168 -36.12 -19.35 -2.79
N VAL A 169 -34.99 -19.27 -3.50
CA VAL A 169 -34.01 -18.18 -3.36
C VAL A 169 -33.88 -17.53 -4.73
N ASN A 170 -34.21 -16.24 -4.84
CA ASN A 170 -34.18 -15.49 -6.11
C ASN A 170 -34.87 -16.22 -7.27
N SER A 171 -36.07 -16.77 -6.99
CA SER A 171 -36.93 -17.48 -7.95
C SER A 171 -36.42 -18.82 -8.48
N LYS A 172 -35.35 -19.40 -7.90
CA LYS A 172 -34.87 -20.75 -8.24
C LYS A 172 -35.35 -21.80 -7.24
N THR A 173 -35.68 -22.99 -7.73
CA THR A 173 -36.12 -24.15 -6.94
C THR A 173 -35.29 -25.40 -7.26
N GLY A 174 -35.17 -26.35 -6.33
CA GLY A 174 -34.40 -27.60 -6.50
C GLY A 174 -32.95 -27.53 -5.99
N ALA A 175 -32.03 -28.29 -6.58
CA ALA A 175 -30.60 -28.16 -6.28
C ALA A 175 -30.10 -26.79 -6.76
N ILE A 176 -29.81 -25.88 -5.82
CA ILE A 176 -29.55 -24.47 -6.13
C ILE A 176 -28.05 -24.26 -6.36
N GLU A 177 -27.67 -24.07 -7.62
CA GLU A 177 -26.37 -23.47 -7.99
C GLU A 177 -26.56 -21.95 -8.18
N LEU A 178 -26.01 -21.15 -7.27
CA LEU A 178 -26.04 -19.69 -7.33
C LEU A 178 -24.87 -19.17 -8.17
N LYS A 179 -25.18 -18.41 -9.22
CA LYS A 179 -24.20 -17.65 -10.02
C LYS A 179 -24.20 -16.20 -9.54
N ALA A 180 -23.10 -15.47 -9.81
CA ALA A 180 -22.96 -14.07 -9.39
C ALA A 180 -24.13 -13.17 -9.87
N LYS A 181 -24.69 -13.43 -11.05
CA LYS A 181 -25.87 -12.74 -11.59
C LYS A 181 -27.17 -12.95 -10.79
N ASP A 182 -27.23 -14.02 -10.01
CA ASP A 182 -28.40 -14.40 -9.22
C ASP A 182 -28.41 -13.70 -7.85
N ILE A 183 -27.30 -13.10 -7.42
CA ILE A 183 -27.19 -12.34 -6.18
C ILE A 183 -27.39 -10.86 -6.53
N LYS A 184 -28.49 -10.28 -6.03
CA LYS A 184 -28.85 -8.88 -6.26
C LYS A 184 -28.73 -8.10 -4.95
N ALA A 185 -28.23 -6.87 -5.03
CA ALA A 185 -28.31 -5.89 -3.96
C ALA A 185 -29.76 -5.40 -3.77
N GLU A 186 -30.01 -4.62 -2.71
CA GLU A 186 -31.33 -4.11 -2.34
C GLU A 186 -31.98 -3.25 -3.45
N ASP A 187 -31.17 -2.61 -4.28
CA ASP A 187 -31.58 -1.83 -5.46
C ASP A 187 -31.82 -2.69 -6.73
N GLY A 188 -31.67 -4.02 -6.63
CA GLY A 188 -31.86 -4.97 -7.71
C GLY A 188 -30.66 -5.11 -8.66
N THR A 189 -29.55 -4.40 -8.43
CA THR A 189 -28.31 -4.56 -9.22
C THR A 189 -27.60 -5.86 -8.85
N ASN A 190 -27.02 -6.52 -9.83
CA ASN A 190 -26.20 -7.70 -9.61
C ASN A 190 -24.71 -7.38 -9.78
N LEU A 191 -23.85 -8.32 -9.39
CA LEU A 191 -22.40 -8.11 -9.39
C LEU A 191 -21.82 -7.82 -10.79
N GLU A 192 -22.45 -8.31 -11.85
CA GLU A 192 -22.03 -8.04 -13.24
C GLU A 192 -22.33 -6.59 -13.61
N LYS A 193 -23.55 -6.11 -13.35
CA LYS A 193 -23.95 -4.73 -13.62
C LYS A 193 -23.16 -3.73 -12.78
N PHE A 194 -22.89 -4.06 -11.51
CA PHE A 194 -22.04 -3.24 -10.65
C PHE A 194 -20.60 -3.10 -11.18
N LYS A 195 -20.04 -4.18 -11.75
CA LYS A 195 -18.72 -4.12 -12.40
C LYS A 195 -18.74 -3.26 -13.67
N GLU A 196 -19.79 -3.36 -14.48
CA GLU A 196 -19.96 -2.53 -15.69
C GLU A 196 -20.08 -1.04 -15.32
N ASP A 197 -20.84 -0.70 -14.28
CA ASP A 197 -21.00 0.66 -13.79
C ASP A 197 -19.67 1.22 -13.25
N ILE A 198 -18.94 0.44 -12.44
CA ILE A 198 -17.60 0.84 -11.97
C ILE A 198 -16.64 1.06 -13.13
N ASN A 199 -16.60 0.14 -14.09
CA ASN A 199 -15.70 0.26 -15.25
C ASN A 199 -16.05 1.50 -16.08
N SER A 200 -17.34 1.76 -16.31
CA SER A 200 -17.81 2.94 -17.04
C SER A 200 -17.40 4.24 -16.31
N GLN A 201 -17.57 4.30 -14.99
CA GLN A 201 -17.13 5.45 -14.19
C GLN A 201 -15.60 5.63 -14.22
N TYR A 202 -14.85 4.52 -14.19
CA TYR A 202 -13.39 4.54 -14.29
C TYR A 202 -12.93 5.06 -15.66
N GLU A 203 -13.54 4.59 -16.75
CA GLU A 203 -13.26 5.07 -18.10
C GLU A 203 -13.60 6.56 -18.27
N GLU A 204 -14.75 6.99 -17.74
CA GLU A 204 -15.16 8.39 -17.78
C GLU A 204 -14.20 9.30 -16.99
N LYS A 205 -13.84 8.90 -15.77
CA LYS A 205 -12.83 9.64 -14.98
C LYS A 205 -11.46 9.66 -15.66
N THR A 206 -11.06 8.56 -16.30
CA THR A 206 -9.79 8.51 -17.05
C THR A 206 -9.81 9.51 -18.20
N LYS A 207 -10.90 9.57 -18.98
CA LYS A 207 -11.08 10.58 -20.03
C LYS A 207 -11.06 12.00 -19.48
N GLN A 208 -11.74 12.27 -18.37
CA GLN A 208 -11.72 13.58 -17.72
C GLN A 208 -10.30 13.98 -17.29
N ILE A 209 -9.50 13.04 -16.77
CA ILE A 209 -8.09 13.28 -16.40
C ILE A 209 -7.26 13.57 -17.66
N GLU A 210 -7.44 12.82 -18.75
CA GLU A 210 -6.75 13.08 -20.02
C GLU A 210 -7.12 14.45 -20.60
N ASP A 211 -8.39 14.84 -20.53
CA ASP A 211 -8.87 16.16 -20.93
C ASP A 211 -8.26 17.28 -20.08
N ILE A 212 -8.16 17.10 -18.75
CA ILE A 212 -7.51 18.07 -17.86
C ILE A 212 -6.02 18.19 -18.20
N LYS A 213 -5.33 17.07 -18.43
CA LYS A 213 -3.93 17.06 -18.88
C LYS A 213 -3.77 17.75 -20.23
N ALA A 214 -4.70 17.54 -21.16
CA ALA A 214 -4.70 18.20 -22.46
C ALA A 214 -4.96 19.71 -22.36
N LYS A 215 -5.86 20.13 -21.46
CA LYS A 215 -6.19 21.55 -21.21
C LYS A 215 -5.09 22.30 -20.46
N ASN A 216 -4.33 21.62 -19.59
CA ASN A 216 -3.20 22.19 -18.86
C ASN A 216 -1.86 22.14 -19.63
N LYS A 217 -1.90 22.06 -20.97
CA LYS A 217 -0.71 22.16 -21.85
C LYS A 217 -0.29 23.62 -22.03
N PHE A 218 0.18 24.28 -20.98
CA PHE A 218 1.00 25.47 -21.18
C PHE A 218 2.33 25.02 -21.80
N GLN A 219 2.47 25.23 -23.11
CA GLN A 219 3.69 24.84 -23.82
C GLN A 219 4.77 25.92 -23.70
N ASN A 220 4.36 27.19 -23.66
CA ASN A 220 5.25 28.34 -23.63
C ASN A 220 4.77 29.33 -22.55
N ILE A 221 5.72 29.96 -21.86
CA ILE A 221 5.45 31.07 -20.93
C ILE A 221 6.10 32.33 -21.48
N THR A 222 5.32 33.40 -21.65
CA THR A 222 5.85 34.71 -22.05
C THR A 222 5.80 35.68 -20.87
N ILE A 223 6.93 36.29 -20.54
CA ILE A 223 7.06 37.26 -19.45
C ILE A 223 7.54 38.59 -20.03
N HIS A 224 6.84 39.68 -19.74
CA HIS A 224 7.28 41.03 -20.08
C HIS A 224 7.87 41.70 -18.84
N ILE A 225 9.16 42.03 -18.89
CA ILE A 225 9.90 42.73 -17.84
C ILE A 225 10.09 44.17 -18.30
N ASN A 226 9.57 45.15 -17.54
CA ASN A 226 9.85 46.55 -17.77
C ASN A 226 10.89 47.03 -16.74
N THR A 227 11.98 47.61 -17.23
CA THR A 227 13.11 48.12 -16.44
C THR A 227 13.06 49.64 -16.29
N GLU A 228 12.07 50.34 -16.85
CA GLU A 228 11.86 51.79 -16.64
C GLU A 228 11.30 52.08 -15.25
N ASN A 229 11.88 53.10 -14.61
CA ASN A 229 11.64 53.59 -13.25
C ASN A 229 10.23 53.34 -12.67
N GLY A 230 10.17 52.56 -11.58
CA GLY A 230 9.26 52.85 -10.47
C GLY A 230 9.59 54.24 -9.89
N ASN A 231 8.57 55.05 -9.60
CA ASN A 231 8.72 56.41 -9.06
C ASN A 231 9.07 56.41 -7.57
N ASP A 232 10.24 55.91 -7.26
CA ASP A 232 10.91 55.99 -5.98
C ASP A 232 12.42 55.95 -6.29
N ASP A 233 13.25 56.58 -5.46
CA ASP A 233 14.69 56.80 -5.71
C ASP A 233 15.53 55.49 -5.86
N ASN A 234 14.89 54.34 -6.09
CA ASN A 234 15.44 53.03 -6.45
C ASN A 234 14.56 52.27 -7.46
N GLY A 235 13.93 52.95 -8.42
CA GLY A 235 12.95 52.42 -9.38
C GLY A 235 13.38 51.33 -10.38
N GLY A 236 14.42 50.52 -10.12
CA GLY A 236 14.57 49.21 -10.75
C GLY A 236 14.16 48.13 -9.75
N LEU A 237 13.73 46.94 -10.21
CA LEU A 237 13.69 45.78 -9.30
C LEU A 237 15.08 45.69 -8.65
N ARG A 238 15.14 45.85 -7.32
CA ARG A 238 16.39 45.62 -6.59
C ARG A 238 16.86 44.20 -6.92
N GLU A 239 18.17 43.99 -7.01
CA GLU A 239 18.76 42.69 -7.35
C GLU A 239 18.09 41.53 -6.57
N GLU A 240 17.80 41.74 -5.29
CA GLU A 240 17.07 40.79 -4.44
C GLU A 240 15.61 40.51 -4.85
N GLU A 241 14.87 41.49 -5.37
CA GLU A 241 13.46 41.33 -5.80
C GLU A 241 13.36 40.68 -7.19
N ALA A 242 14.32 40.98 -8.07
CA ALA A 242 14.49 40.27 -9.32
C ALA A 242 14.83 38.80 -9.04
N ILE A 243 15.80 38.54 -8.15
CA ILE A 243 16.18 37.18 -7.70
C ILE A 243 14.97 36.43 -7.11
N LYS A 244 14.18 37.05 -6.20
CA LYS A 244 12.98 36.40 -5.63
C LYS A 244 11.90 36.09 -6.67
N THR A 245 11.75 36.94 -7.68
CA THR A 245 10.80 36.71 -8.77
C THR A 245 11.28 35.57 -9.66
N ILE A 246 12.58 35.51 -9.93
CA ILE A 246 13.26 34.45 -10.66
C ILE A 246 13.21 33.09 -9.91
N GLU A 247 13.49 33.07 -8.61
CA GLU A 247 13.39 31.87 -7.77
C GLU A 247 11.97 31.31 -7.75
N ARG A 248 10.96 32.19 -7.64
CA ARG A 248 9.54 31.78 -7.73
C ARG A 248 9.19 31.22 -9.10
N LEU A 249 9.72 31.80 -10.18
CA LEU A 249 9.56 31.25 -11.52
C LEU A 249 10.23 29.87 -11.63
N ASN A 250 11.45 29.70 -11.11
CA ASN A 250 12.14 28.41 -11.08
C ASN A 250 11.37 27.33 -10.29
N GLN A 251 10.75 27.69 -9.16
CA GLN A 251 9.87 26.78 -8.41
C GLN A 251 8.61 26.40 -9.19
N ILE A 252 8.00 27.35 -9.90
CA ILE A 252 6.85 27.08 -10.78
C ILE A 252 7.30 26.16 -11.93
N LEU A 253 8.45 26.43 -12.55
CA LEU A 253 9.00 25.67 -13.67
C LEU A 253 9.29 24.21 -13.31
N ALA A 254 9.76 23.94 -12.09
CA ALA A 254 9.98 22.58 -11.60
C ALA A 254 8.68 21.73 -11.54
N LEU A 255 7.50 22.36 -11.51
CA LEU A 255 6.21 21.68 -11.45
C LEU A 255 5.63 21.31 -12.82
N TYR A 256 6.18 21.83 -13.93
CA TYR A 256 5.63 21.64 -15.28
C TYR A 256 6.60 20.91 -16.23
N THR A 257 6.57 19.58 -16.22
CA THR A 257 7.44 18.69 -17.03
C THR A 257 7.21 18.75 -18.55
N HIS A 258 6.24 19.54 -19.02
CA HIS A 258 5.86 19.66 -20.44
C HIS A 258 6.15 21.04 -21.03
N LEU A 259 6.76 21.95 -20.26
CA LEU A 259 7.12 23.26 -20.76
C LEU A 259 8.23 23.12 -21.81
N LYS A 260 8.00 23.70 -23.00
CA LYS A 260 8.94 23.65 -24.12
C LYS A 260 9.88 24.83 -24.13
N GLU A 261 9.38 26.02 -23.80
CA GLU A 261 10.16 27.26 -23.92
C GLU A 261 9.64 28.36 -22.98
N ILE A 262 10.56 29.14 -22.40
CA ILE A 262 10.27 30.39 -21.69
C ILE A 262 10.72 31.54 -22.56
N THR A 263 9.84 32.52 -22.83
CA THR A 263 10.20 33.74 -23.54
C THR A 263 10.16 34.94 -22.59
N LEU A 264 11.31 35.54 -22.31
CA LEU A 264 11.43 36.79 -21.57
C LEU A 264 11.54 37.95 -22.57
N HIS A 265 10.65 38.93 -22.49
CA HIS A 265 10.75 40.19 -23.21
C HIS A 265 11.14 41.29 -22.22
N VAL A 266 12.37 41.77 -22.30
CA VAL A 266 12.89 42.84 -21.43
C VAL A 266 12.79 44.17 -22.17
N TYR A 267 12.19 45.17 -21.55
CA TYR A 267 12.00 46.52 -22.08
C TYR A 267 12.55 47.54 -21.09
N GLY A 268 12.95 48.71 -21.59
CA GLY A 268 13.29 49.86 -20.77
C GLY A 268 14.78 50.21 -20.74
N ASN A 269 15.09 51.43 -20.31
CA ASN A 269 16.43 52.01 -20.46
C ASN A 269 17.08 52.35 -19.11
N ASN A 270 17.24 51.34 -18.24
CA ASN A 270 17.88 51.52 -16.93
C ASN A 270 19.30 50.91 -16.93
N PRO A 271 20.35 51.76 -17.06
CA PRO A 271 21.72 51.30 -17.17
C PRO A 271 22.30 50.69 -15.88
N GLU A 272 21.55 50.67 -14.78
CA GLU A 272 21.93 49.99 -13.53
C GLU A 272 21.29 48.59 -13.40
N PHE A 273 20.34 48.24 -14.28
CA PHE A 273 19.68 46.94 -14.24
C PHE A 273 20.67 45.80 -14.55
N CYS A 274 20.66 44.77 -13.71
CA CYS A 274 21.39 43.52 -13.92
C CYS A 274 20.40 42.40 -14.25
N LEU A 275 20.59 41.72 -15.38
CA LEU A 275 19.83 40.53 -15.72
C LEU A 275 20.57 39.30 -15.17
N VAL A 276 20.02 38.69 -14.13
CA VAL A 276 20.56 37.49 -13.48
C VAL A 276 19.70 36.29 -13.87
N LEU A 277 20.30 35.24 -14.41
CA LEU A 277 19.62 33.98 -14.72
C LEU A 277 20.43 32.84 -14.08
N GLU A 278 19.84 32.20 -13.07
CA GLU A 278 20.40 30.99 -12.43
C GLU A 278 19.46 29.80 -12.69
N ASP A 279 20.03 28.65 -13.10
CA ASP A 279 19.33 27.38 -13.33
C ASP A 279 18.25 27.38 -14.44
N PHE A 280 18.26 28.37 -15.34
CA PHE A 280 17.30 28.43 -16.45
C PHE A 280 17.58 27.38 -17.54
N LYS A 281 16.50 26.81 -18.09
CA LYS A 281 16.54 25.89 -19.24
C LYS A 281 15.59 26.31 -20.35
N HIS A 282 15.96 26.07 -21.62
CA HIS A 282 15.11 26.33 -22.79
C HIS A 282 14.47 27.73 -22.78
N THR A 283 15.28 28.76 -22.59
CA THR A 283 14.81 30.13 -22.36
C THR A 283 15.29 31.08 -23.44
N ILE A 284 14.37 31.79 -24.08
CA ILE A 284 14.66 32.89 -25.00
C ILE A 284 14.50 34.22 -24.27
N VAL A 285 15.52 35.06 -24.31
CA VAL A 285 15.51 36.42 -23.78
C VAL A 285 15.62 37.42 -24.92
N ASN A 286 14.56 38.18 -25.15
CA ASN A 286 14.51 39.26 -26.13
C ASN A 286 14.71 40.62 -25.44
N LEU A 287 15.81 41.29 -25.73
CA LEU A 287 16.13 42.61 -25.18
C LEU A 287 15.62 43.71 -26.13
N HIS A 288 14.59 44.47 -25.75
CA HIS A 288 13.96 45.50 -26.58
C HIS A 288 14.42 46.92 -26.24
N LYS A 289 15.42 47.44 -26.98
CA LYS A 289 15.93 48.84 -26.83
C LYS A 289 16.38 49.16 -25.41
N ASN A 290 17.19 48.28 -24.81
CA ASN A 290 17.62 48.42 -23.42
C ASN A 290 19.05 48.94 -23.31
N LYS A 291 19.36 49.67 -22.22
CA LYS A 291 20.72 49.71 -21.68
C LYS A 291 20.71 48.91 -20.39
N ILE A 292 21.53 47.87 -20.34
CA ILE A 292 21.63 46.95 -19.20
C ILE A 292 23.06 47.05 -18.65
N ARG A 293 23.22 46.98 -17.34
CA ARG A 293 24.54 47.01 -16.69
C ARG A 293 25.30 45.71 -16.96
N LYS A 294 24.69 44.59 -16.57
CA LYS A 294 25.30 43.26 -16.57
C LYS A 294 24.29 42.20 -16.97
N ILE A 295 24.75 41.19 -17.70
CA ILE A 295 24.06 39.91 -17.80
C ILE A 295 24.88 38.86 -17.05
N PHE A 296 24.24 38.10 -16.18
CA PHE A 296 24.86 37.02 -15.41
C PHE A 296 24.12 35.72 -15.67
N LEU A 297 24.82 34.72 -16.16
CA LEU A 297 24.33 33.36 -16.40
C LEU A 297 25.04 32.38 -15.50
N LYS A 298 24.29 31.54 -14.78
CA LYS A 298 24.84 30.50 -13.93
C LYS A 298 24.01 29.23 -14.01
N ASP A 299 24.68 28.11 -14.27
CA ASP A 299 24.05 26.79 -14.35
C ASP A 299 22.90 26.72 -15.40
N CYS A 300 22.97 27.56 -16.45
CA CYS A 300 21.96 27.68 -17.49
C CYS A 300 22.18 26.71 -18.67
N VAL A 301 21.11 26.16 -19.24
CA VAL A 301 21.18 25.24 -20.40
C VAL A 301 20.20 25.64 -21.50
N ASP A 302 20.67 25.80 -22.73
CA ASP A 302 19.84 26.21 -23.87
C ASP A 302 19.13 27.56 -23.62
N VAL A 303 19.88 28.52 -23.08
CA VAL A 303 19.44 29.90 -22.94
C VAL A 303 19.94 30.70 -24.14
N LYS A 304 19.02 31.41 -24.79
CA LYS A 304 19.26 32.22 -25.98
C LYS A 304 18.94 33.69 -25.69
N ILE A 305 19.95 34.56 -25.68
CA ILE A 305 19.76 36.00 -25.50
C ILE A 305 19.90 36.70 -26.85
N ILE A 306 18.91 37.51 -27.22
CA ILE A 306 18.85 38.23 -28.49
C ILE A 306 18.74 39.74 -28.21
N GLY A 307 19.72 40.49 -28.70
CA GLY A 307 19.72 41.95 -28.68
C GLY A 307 18.83 42.54 -29.77
N GLY A 308 17.82 43.31 -29.39
CA GLY A 308 17.05 44.13 -30.32
C GLY A 308 17.81 45.38 -30.79
N ASN A 309 17.30 46.05 -31.84
CA ASN A 309 17.86 47.30 -32.35
C ASN A 309 18.07 48.34 -31.23
N LYS A 310 19.34 48.73 -30.98
CA LYS A 310 19.78 49.67 -29.92
C LYS A 310 19.88 49.09 -28.51
N SER A 311 19.79 47.76 -28.35
CA SER A 311 20.08 47.13 -27.06
C SER A 311 21.60 47.11 -26.80
N GLU A 312 21.95 47.54 -25.61
CA GLU A 312 23.29 47.85 -25.13
C GLU A 312 23.48 47.16 -23.77
N VAL A 313 24.55 46.38 -23.61
CA VAL A 313 24.90 45.67 -22.37
C VAL A 313 26.30 46.09 -21.93
N GLY A 314 26.53 46.31 -20.62
CA GLY A 314 27.85 46.70 -20.12
C GLY A 314 28.86 45.55 -20.22
N TRP A 315 28.57 44.41 -19.60
CA TRP A 315 29.35 43.17 -19.74
C TRP A 315 28.51 41.92 -19.47
N VAL A 316 29.05 40.76 -19.82
CA VAL A 316 28.41 39.45 -19.60
C VAL A 316 29.32 38.55 -18.79
N GLU A 317 28.74 37.88 -17.81
CA GLU A 317 29.37 36.83 -17.02
C GLU A 317 28.61 35.52 -17.16
N CYS A 318 29.34 34.42 -17.30
CA CYS A 318 28.79 33.11 -17.58
C CYS A 318 29.53 32.03 -16.78
N TYR A 319 28.79 31.26 -15.97
CA TYR A 319 29.31 30.19 -15.12
C TYR A 319 28.57 28.89 -15.39
N ARG A 320 29.29 27.78 -15.64
CA ARG A 320 28.72 26.43 -15.85
C ARG A 320 27.50 26.40 -16.77
N SER A 321 27.53 27.17 -17.84
CA SER A 321 26.36 27.41 -18.69
C SER A 321 26.60 27.04 -20.15
N TYR A 322 25.55 26.55 -20.81
CA TYR A 322 25.53 26.14 -22.21
C TYR A 322 24.52 27.01 -22.96
N SER A 323 24.97 28.14 -23.52
CA SER A 323 24.07 29.22 -23.94
C SER A 323 24.50 29.89 -25.24
N ARG A 324 23.61 30.71 -25.81
CA ARG A 324 23.82 31.48 -27.03
C ARG A 324 23.46 32.95 -26.82
N ILE A 325 24.29 33.85 -27.32
CA ILE A 325 24.06 35.29 -27.26
C ILE A 325 24.23 35.88 -28.67
N GLU A 326 23.22 36.60 -29.13
CA GLU A 326 23.14 37.13 -30.49
C GLU A 326 22.79 38.61 -30.53
N ASP A 327 23.34 39.33 -31.51
CA ASP A 327 22.91 40.67 -31.92
C ASP A 327 22.99 41.74 -30.80
N ILE A 328 23.91 41.56 -29.83
CA ILE A 328 24.10 42.48 -28.72
C ILE A 328 25.18 43.52 -29.02
N LYS A 329 24.92 44.77 -28.61
CA LYS A 329 25.98 45.78 -28.49
C LYS A 329 26.53 45.80 -27.09
N ILE A 330 27.84 45.69 -26.93
CA ILE A 330 28.50 45.90 -25.64
C ILE A 330 28.97 47.36 -25.59
N TYR A 331 28.56 48.09 -24.55
CA TYR A 331 28.98 49.48 -24.35
C TYR A 331 29.87 49.57 -23.11
N ASP A 332 31.12 49.96 -23.33
CA ASP A 332 32.08 50.14 -22.25
C ASP A 332 31.82 51.47 -21.51
N ARG A 333 31.68 51.42 -20.18
CA ARG A 333 31.59 52.59 -19.28
C ARG A 333 32.95 52.99 -18.67
N GLY A 334 34.04 52.32 -19.03
CA GLY A 334 35.38 52.57 -18.45
C GLY A 334 35.51 52.11 -16.99
N SER A 335 34.59 51.26 -16.52
CA SER A 335 34.52 50.81 -15.13
C SER A 335 34.01 49.37 -15.02
N GLY A 336 34.43 48.50 -15.93
CA GLY A 336 34.29 47.04 -15.80
C GLY A 336 35.24 46.53 -14.72
N TYR A 337 34.97 46.88 -13.46
CA TYR A 337 35.61 46.26 -12.31
C TYR A 337 34.58 45.33 -11.68
N LEU A 338 34.90 44.04 -11.65
CA LEU A 338 34.43 43.13 -10.61
C LEU A 338 35.62 42.33 -10.09
N TYR A 339 35.57 42.05 -8.80
CA TYR A 339 36.69 42.00 -7.86
C TYR A 339 36.88 40.57 -7.29
N GLU A 340 38.05 40.37 -6.65
CA GLU A 340 38.24 39.60 -5.40
C GLU A 340 37.78 38.13 -5.45
N GLU A 341 38.59 37.21 -5.95
CA GLU A 341 39.25 36.29 -4.99
C GLU A 341 40.72 35.99 -5.34
N ASN A 342 41.20 36.32 -6.56
CA ASN A 342 42.52 35.91 -7.04
C ASN A 342 43.37 36.99 -7.74
N GLY A 343 42.98 38.28 -7.70
CA GLY A 343 43.88 39.39 -8.06
C GLY A 343 44.14 39.65 -9.55
N PHE A 344 43.35 39.08 -10.47
CA PHE A 344 43.46 39.35 -11.92
C PHE A 344 42.26 40.18 -12.38
N ALA A 345 42.50 41.44 -12.78
CA ALA A 345 41.48 42.35 -13.30
C ALA A 345 41.76 42.64 -14.77
N THR A 346 40.88 42.19 -15.67
CA THR A 346 40.86 42.60 -17.07
C THR A 346 39.52 43.24 -17.40
N ASN A 347 39.52 44.38 -18.10
CA ASN A 347 38.31 45.02 -18.62
C ASN A 347 37.76 44.22 -19.80
N SER A 348 37.04 43.12 -19.50
CA SER A 348 36.53 42.16 -20.48
C SER A 348 35.05 42.38 -20.82
N ALA A 349 34.66 42.19 -22.08
CA ALA A 349 33.25 42.24 -22.49
C ALA A 349 32.47 40.97 -22.08
N PHE A 350 33.15 39.82 -22.11
CA PHE A 350 32.63 38.52 -21.68
C PHE A 350 33.63 37.86 -20.74
N SER A 351 33.17 37.43 -19.56
CA SER A 351 33.94 36.57 -18.65
C SER A 351 33.23 35.21 -18.54
N ILE A 352 33.92 34.15 -18.95
CA ILE A 352 33.30 32.83 -19.18
C ILE A 352 34.05 31.77 -18.37
N PHE A 353 33.33 31.07 -17.49
CA PHE A 353 33.86 30.09 -16.55
C PHE A 353 33.17 28.74 -16.76
N ASP A 354 33.94 27.70 -17.07
CA ASP A 354 33.47 26.31 -17.24
C ASP A 354 32.20 26.20 -18.10
N SER A 355 32.14 26.98 -19.18
CA SER A 355 30.90 27.20 -19.96
C SER A 355 31.11 26.97 -21.45
N THR A 356 30.03 26.63 -22.15
CA THR A 356 29.97 26.64 -23.63
C THR A 356 29.11 27.80 -24.10
N LEU A 357 29.71 28.77 -24.79
CA LEU A 357 29.01 29.98 -25.23
C LEU A 357 29.14 30.21 -26.74
N TYR A 358 28.01 30.36 -27.43
CA TYR A 358 28.00 30.80 -28.83
C TYR A 358 27.64 32.27 -28.93
N LEU A 359 28.56 33.07 -29.47
CA LEU A 359 28.42 34.51 -29.65
C LEU A 359 28.29 34.85 -31.14
N LYS A 360 27.19 35.50 -31.51
CA LYS A 360 26.91 35.90 -32.89
C LYS A 360 26.58 37.38 -33.01
N ASN A 361 27.15 38.06 -34.01
CA ASN A 361 26.86 39.46 -34.36
C ASN A 361 27.07 40.45 -33.20
N ILE A 362 28.11 40.25 -32.38
CA ILE A 362 28.41 41.14 -31.26
C ILE A 362 29.12 42.41 -31.75
N THR A 363 28.65 43.58 -31.32
CA THR A 363 29.29 44.87 -31.62
C THR A 363 29.81 45.52 -30.35
N LEU A 364 31.11 45.73 -30.24
CA LEU A 364 31.75 46.43 -29.13
C LEU A 364 31.85 47.92 -29.44
N THR A 365 31.44 48.74 -28.48
CA THR A 365 31.51 50.21 -28.55
C THR A 365 32.24 50.74 -27.31
N GLY A 366 33.27 51.56 -27.50
CA GLY A 366 34.13 52.05 -26.40
C GLY A 366 35.47 51.30 -26.30
N LYS A 367 36.22 51.52 -25.21
CA LYS A 367 37.58 50.98 -25.02
C LYS A 367 37.53 49.65 -24.25
N CYS A 368 37.34 48.56 -24.98
CA CYS A 368 37.38 47.23 -24.40
C CYS A 368 38.81 46.67 -24.42
N ASP A 369 39.36 46.29 -23.28
CA ASP A 369 40.71 45.71 -23.25
C ASP A 369 40.70 44.27 -23.76
N THR A 370 39.70 43.48 -23.37
CA THR A 370 39.58 42.08 -23.79
C THR A 370 38.16 41.73 -24.24
N ILE A 371 37.96 41.08 -25.39
CA ILE A 371 36.60 40.68 -25.79
C ILE A 371 36.11 39.52 -24.92
N VAL A 372 36.84 38.40 -24.92
CA VAL A 372 36.50 37.22 -24.13
C VAL A 372 37.64 36.91 -23.18
N ASP A 373 37.35 36.88 -21.89
CA ASP A 373 38.23 36.29 -20.89
C ASP A 373 37.64 34.93 -20.48
N ALA A 374 38.36 33.86 -20.81
CA ALA A 374 37.93 32.51 -20.47
C ALA A 374 38.74 31.93 -19.33
N PHE A 375 38.04 31.15 -18.52
CA PHE A 375 38.55 30.45 -17.36
C PHE A 375 38.14 28.98 -17.44
N GLU A 376 38.95 28.09 -16.85
CA GLU A 376 38.62 26.68 -16.70
C GLU A 376 38.31 25.96 -18.04
N SER A 377 37.38 24.99 -18.06
CA SER A 377 37.01 24.21 -19.26
C SER A 377 36.01 24.97 -20.15
N THR A 378 36.39 26.14 -20.63
CA THR A 378 35.51 26.98 -21.44
C THR A 378 35.64 26.72 -22.94
N VAL A 379 34.50 26.59 -23.63
CA VAL A 379 34.41 26.51 -25.09
C VAL A 379 33.58 27.69 -25.59
N PHE A 380 34.04 28.38 -26.63
CA PHE A 380 33.23 29.45 -27.22
C PHE A 380 33.40 29.53 -28.74
N LEU A 381 32.31 29.88 -29.41
CA LEU A 381 32.24 30.07 -30.85
C LEU A 381 31.91 31.53 -31.13
N LEU A 382 32.70 32.17 -31.99
CA LEU A 382 32.54 33.57 -32.36
C LEU A 382 32.14 33.69 -33.83
N GLU A 383 31.04 34.40 -34.10
CA GLU A 383 30.59 34.72 -35.45
C GLU A 383 30.23 36.21 -35.55
N GLY A 384 30.74 36.92 -36.56
CA GLY A 384 30.29 38.30 -36.84
C GLY A 384 30.63 39.36 -35.78
N ILE A 385 31.75 39.20 -35.06
CA ILE A 385 32.18 40.14 -34.01
C ILE A 385 32.81 41.40 -34.63
N LYS A 386 32.41 42.59 -34.14
CA LYS A 386 32.93 43.89 -34.56
C LYS A 386 33.37 44.70 -33.34
N GLY A 387 34.52 45.35 -33.40
CA GLY A 387 35.00 46.24 -32.35
C GLY A 387 36.12 47.14 -32.84
N ASN A 388 36.16 48.37 -32.35
CA ASN A 388 37.26 49.31 -32.56
C ASN A 388 38.06 49.43 -31.25
N ASP A 389 39.38 49.64 -31.33
CA ASP A 389 40.25 49.87 -30.16
C ASP A 389 40.27 48.73 -29.10
N VAL A 390 40.19 47.48 -29.55
CA VAL A 390 40.32 46.28 -28.71
C VAL A 390 41.79 45.91 -28.53
N LYS A 391 42.28 45.75 -27.29
CA LYS A 391 43.68 45.33 -27.03
C LYS A 391 43.90 43.83 -27.22
N HIS A 392 42.97 43.01 -26.73
CA HIS A 392 43.01 41.56 -26.77
C HIS A 392 41.67 41.01 -27.25
N TRP A 393 41.69 40.12 -28.23
CA TRP A 393 40.46 39.44 -28.67
C TRP A 393 40.05 38.32 -27.72
N PHE A 394 41.04 37.74 -27.04
CA PHE A 394 40.83 36.63 -26.13
C PHE A 394 41.97 36.58 -25.10
N THR A 395 41.65 36.30 -23.85
CA THR A 395 42.60 35.89 -22.82
C THR A 395 42.15 34.58 -22.17
N ASN A 396 43.12 33.78 -21.76
CA ASN A 396 42.90 32.58 -20.95
C ASN A 396 43.60 32.78 -19.61
N ASN A 397 42.82 33.07 -18.57
CA ASN A 397 43.33 33.32 -17.23
C ASN A 397 43.17 32.03 -16.41
N HIS A 398 44.29 31.35 -16.15
CA HIS A 398 44.32 30.09 -15.40
C HIS A 398 44.96 30.26 -14.02
N SER A 399 44.34 29.68 -13.00
CA SER A 399 44.93 29.60 -11.66
C SER A 399 45.56 28.24 -11.34
N ASN A 400 45.36 27.15 -12.11
CA ASN A 400 46.17 25.91 -12.06
C ASN A 400 45.69 24.85 -13.09
N ASN A 401 46.61 24.36 -13.95
CA ASN A 401 46.66 23.11 -14.73
C ASN A 401 45.46 22.64 -15.62
N ASN A 402 45.80 22.37 -16.90
CA ASN A 402 45.23 21.38 -17.83
C ASN A 402 43.86 21.60 -18.52
N HIS A 403 43.30 22.81 -18.57
CA HIS A 403 42.09 23.06 -19.35
C HIS A 403 42.36 23.93 -20.59
N PHE A 404 42.09 23.37 -21.77
CA PHE A 404 42.26 24.04 -23.07
C PHE A 404 41.01 24.83 -23.43
N ALA A 405 41.12 26.16 -23.56
CA ALA A 405 40.12 26.94 -24.26
C ALA A 405 40.22 26.65 -25.76
N SER A 406 39.13 26.20 -26.39
CA SER A 406 39.09 25.91 -27.83
C SER A 406 38.33 27.02 -28.56
N LEU A 407 39.02 27.68 -29.50
CA LEU A 407 38.50 28.79 -30.29
C LEU A 407 38.16 28.33 -31.71
N TYR A 408 36.92 28.58 -32.13
CA TYR A 408 36.45 28.29 -33.49
C TYR A 408 36.01 29.60 -34.18
N PHE A 409 36.46 29.82 -35.41
CA PHE A 409 35.99 30.89 -36.28
C PHE A 409 35.18 30.29 -37.43
N THR A 410 33.95 30.77 -37.64
CA THR A 410 33.13 30.40 -38.81
C THR A 410 32.76 31.67 -39.58
N ASN A 411 32.85 31.62 -40.92
CA ASN A 411 32.38 32.69 -41.80
C ASN A 411 31.42 32.07 -42.82
N GLU A 412 30.13 32.35 -42.71
CA GLU A 412 29.09 31.76 -43.58
C GLU A 412 28.74 32.58 -44.82
N TYR A 413 29.36 33.73 -45.09
CA TYR A 413 29.04 34.50 -46.31
C TYR A 413 30.26 34.94 -47.10
N SER A 414 30.47 34.24 -48.22
CA SER A 414 31.20 34.70 -49.38
C SER A 414 30.66 36.06 -49.85
N ASN A 415 31.39 37.13 -49.56
CA ASN A 415 31.74 38.26 -50.45
C ASN A 415 32.10 39.50 -49.61
N VAL A 416 33.41 39.66 -49.41
CA VAL A 416 34.16 40.92 -49.15
C VAL A 416 33.64 41.82 -48.01
N ILE A 417 34.16 41.58 -46.81
CA ILE A 417 34.83 42.64 -46.04
C ILE A 417 36.23 42.12 -45.69
N ASP A 418 37.23 42.91 -46.09
CA ASP A 418 38.65 42.66 -45.99
C ASP A 418 39.06 42.57 -44.52
N VAL A 419 39.20 41.37 -43.99
CA VAL A 419 39.88 41.15 -42.70
C VAL A 419 41.25 40.57 -43.02
N LYS A 420 42.17 41.44 -43.43
CA LYS A 420 43.60 41.18 -43.32
C LYS A 420 43.99 41.17 -41.85
N TYR A 421 43.76 40.07 -41.14
CA TYR A 421 44.63 39.76 -40.02
C TYR A 421 45.86 39.07 -40.59
N THR A 422 46.93 39.84 -40.79
CA THR A 422 48.25 39.24 -40.71
C THR A 422 48.50 39.06 -39.22
N ILE A 423 48.47 37.83 -38.72
CA ILE A 423 49.06 37.53 -37.41
C ILE A 423 50.54 37.86 -37.56
N SER A 424 50.92 39.08 -37.21
CA SER A 424 52.29 39.59 -37.38
C SER A 424 53.24 38.99 -36.34
N LYS A 425 52.67 38.47 -35.24
CA LYS A 425 53.39 37.83 -34.16
C LYS A 425 52.41 36.99 -33.33
N PHE A 426 52.78 35.76 -33.03
CA PHE A 426 52.24 35.04 -31.88
C PHE A 426 53.23 35.31 -30.75
N GLU A 427 52.82 36.03 -29.70
CA GLU A 427 53.63 36.16 -28.49
C GLU A 427 52.91 35.51 -27.33
N THR A 428 53.48 34.42 -26.84
CA THR A 428 53.17 33.90 -25.51
C THR A 428 53.73 34.89 -24.49
N ILE A 429 52.89 35.77 -23.94
CA ILE A 429 53.30 36.64 -22.83
C ILE A 429 53.33 35.78 -21.57
N LYS A 430 54.53 35.27 -21.26
CA LYS A 430 54.79 34.36 -20.13
C LYS A 430 54.89 35.17 -18.83
N ASN A 431 53.79 35.29 -18.08
CA ASN A 431 53.84 35.79 -16.71
C ASN A 431 53.93 34.62 -15.72
N GLY A 432 55.14 34.08 -15.56
CA GLY A 432 55.48 33.13 -14.49
C GLY A 432 54.88 31.72 -14.64
N GLY A 433 55.74 30.74 -14.93
CA GLY A 433 55.40 29.32 -14.95
C GLY A 433 55.38 28.73 -16.36
N GLU A 434 56.03 27.58 -16.54
CA GLU A 434 56.06 26.78 -17.77
C GLU A 434 54.63 26.33 -18.13
N TYR A 435 54.21 26.32 -19.40
CA TYR A 435 54.31 25.15 -20.30
C TYR A 435 54.29 25.54 -21.81
N THR A 436 54.61 24.55 -22.64
CA THR A 436 55.03 24.52 -24.06
C THR A 436 53.91 24.65 -25.11
N GLU A 437 54.35 25.05 -26.32
CA GLU A 437 53.60 25.36 -27.57
C GLU A 437 52.47 24.41 -27.99
#